data_AF-Q2N075-F1
#
_entry.id   AF-Q2N075-F1
#
_cell.length_a   1.000
_cell.length_b   1.000
_cell.length_c   1.000
_cell.angle_alpha   90.00
_cell.angle_beta   90.00
_cell.angle_gamma   90.00
#
_symmetry.space_group_name_H-M   'P 1'
#
loop_
_entity.id
_entity.type
_entity.pdbx_description
1 polymer ?
#
loop_
_entity_poly.entity_id
_entity_poly.type
_entity_poly.pdbx_seq_one_letter_code
_entity_poly.pdbx_strand_id
1 'polypeptide(L)'
;MNGFSFVATAGLLLLSCIPAVLAAAECSSAVNDSITATIDNGPLVSSCASVRLDVNSLFDVLRFSPRDFLLFCRAPSCAKPVRSLLNSIPTDCLINYHGSARNLSAEVSSLYRECAKVVGAADQTDEDYVYRYFLD
;
A
#
# COMPACT_ATOMS: atom_id res chain seq x y z
N MET A 1 10.41 -60.04 -43.89
CA MET A 1 11.37 -59.10 -43.27
C MET A 1 11.16 -57.73 -43.90
N ASN A 2 10.95 -56.73 -43.04
CA ASN A 2 11.10 -55.26 -43.23
C ASN A 2 10.11 -54.60 -44.20
N GLY A 3 9.21 -53.69 -43.79
CA GLY A 3 9.45 -52.39 -43.13
C GLY A 3 9.13 -51.31 -44.19
N PHE A 4 8.46 -50.19 -43.96
CA PHE A 4 8.22 -49.36 -42.79
C PHE A 4 6.91 -48.56 -42.99
N SER A 5 6.14 -48.40 -41.92
CA SER A 5 5.06 -47.41 -41.83
C SER A 5 5.65 -45.99 -41.73
N PHE A 6 5.15 -45.06 -42.55
CA PHE A 6 5.43 -43.64 -42.38
C PHE A 6 4.30 -43.00 -41.57
N VAL A 7 4.48 -42.92 -40.25
CA VAL A 7 3.67 -42.06 -39.40
C VAL A 7 4.40 -40.72 -39.31
N ALA A 8 3.87 -39.70 -40.00
CA ALA A 8 4.35 -38.33 -39.87
C ALA A 8 3.94 -37.78 -38.50
N THR A 9 4.81 -37.90 -37.51
CA THR A 9 4.65 -37.23 -36.21
C THR A 9 4.98 -35.76 -36.37
N ALA A 10 3.95 -34.92 -36.52
CA ALA A 10 4.06 -33.48 -36.39
C ALA A 10 4.37 -33.15 -34.92
N GLY A 11 5.64 -32.89 -34.62
CA GLY A 11 6.08 -32.40 -33.31
C GLY A 11 5.62 -30.96 -33.12
N LEU A 12 4.58 -30.76 -32.32
CA LEU A 12 4.15 -29.44 -31.86
C LEU A 12 5.15 -28.95 -30.80
N LEU A 13 6.14 -28.15 -31.21
CA LEU A 13 7.02 -27.42 -30.29
C LEU A 13 6.20 -26.31 -29.64
N LEU A 14 5.57 -26.61 -28.51
CA LEU A 14 4.99 -25.61 -27.60
C LEU A 14 6.15 -24.81 -26.98
N LEU A 15 6.50 -23.70 -27.62
CA LEU A 15 7.38 -22.69 -27.05
C LEU A 15 6.60 -21.99 -25.92
N SER A 16 6.60 -22.59 -24.73
CA SER A 16 6.09 -21.94 -23.53
C SER A 16 7.06 -20.81 -23.15
N CYS A 17 6.81 -19.59 -23.63
CA CYS A 17 7.37 -18.39 -23.03
C CYS A 17 6.78 -18.27 -21.62
N ILE A 18 7.46 -18.87 -20.64
CA ILE A 18 7.17 -18.60 -19.24
C ILE A 18 7.67 -17.16 -19.01
N PRO A 19 6.81 -16.19 -18.69
CA PRO A 19 7.29 -14.89 -18.29
C PRO A 19 8.14 -15.12 -17.03
N ALA A 20 9.44 -14.82 -17.13
CA ALA A 20 10.29 -14.77 -15.96
C ALA A 20 9.71 -13.69 -15.04
N VAL A 21 8.98 -14.10 -14.02
CA VAL A 21 8.64 -13.22 -12.90
C VAL A 21 9.99 -12.89 -12.26
N LEU A 22 10.53 -11.73 -12.62
CA LEU A 22 11.63 -11.13 -11.89
C LEU A 22 11.12 -10.93 -10.46
N ALA A 23 11.50 -11.84 -9.56
CA ALA A 23 11.32 -11.63 -8.14
C ALA A 23 12.05 -10.32 -7.82
N ALA A 24 11.30 -9.30 -7.41
CA ALA A 24 11.90 -8.05 -6.99
C ALA A 24 12.84 -8.33 -5.82
N ALA A 25 14.08 -7.85 -5.92
CA ALA A 25 15.11 -8.12 -4.92
C ALA A 25 14.69 -7.49 -3.58
N GLU A 26 15.02 -8.15 -2.47
CA GLU A 26 14.84 -7.55 -1.15
C GLU A 26 15.84 -6.40 -0.93
N CYS A 27 15.41 -5.38 -0.20
CA CYS A 27 16.27 -4.28 0.18
C CYS A 27 17.37 -4.74 1.16
N SER A 28 18.44 -3.96 1.30
CA SER A 28 19.47 -4.23 2.31
C SER A 28 18.88 -4.20 3.73
N SER A 29 19.46 -4.97 4.67
CA SER A 29 18.97 -5.03 6.06
C SER A 29 18.80 -3.65 6.68
N ALA A 30 19.76 -2.74 6.48
CA ALA A 30 19.67 -1.39 7.05
C ALA A 30 18.45 -0.59 6.55
N VAL A 31 18.12 -0.71 5.27
CA VAL A 31 16.92 -0.07 4.70
C VAL A 31 15.67 -0.74 5.25
N ASN A 32 15.70 -2.08 5.30
CA ASN A 32 14.60 -2.90 5.78
C ASN A 32 14.23 -2.57 7.23
N ASP A 33 15.23 -2.50 8.11
CA ASP A 33 15.08 -2.20 9.54
C ASP A 33 14.58 -0.77 9.75
N SER A 34 15.12 0.20 9.00
CA SER A 34 14.73 1.62 9.09
C SER A 34 13.26 1.84 8.69
N ILE A 35 12.83 1.23 7.57
CA ILE A 35 11.44 1.34 7.10
C ILE A 35 10.48 0.62 8.05
N THR A 36 10.82 -0.60 8.47
CA THR A 36 10.01 -1.38 9.42
C THR A 36 9.84 -0.63 10.74
N ALA A 37 10.92 -0.08 11.29
CA ALA A 37 10.88 0.71 12.52
C ALA A 37 10.01 1.97 12.41
N THR A 38 9.96 2.58 11.21
CA THR A 38 9.12 3.76 10.97
C THR A 38 7.65 3.38 10.87
N ILE A 39 7.34 2.26 10.20
CA ILE A 39 5.98 1.73 10.07
C ILE A 39 5.43 1.27 11.42
N ASP A 40 6.25 0.60 12.22
CA ASP A 40 5.90 0.09 13.55
C ASP A 40 6.09 1.14 14.66
N ASN A 41 6.29 2.42 14.29
CA ASN A 41 6.38 3.50 15.26
C ASN A 41 4.97 3.92 15.72
N GLY A 42 4.36 3.08 16.56
CA GLY A 42 3.08 3.34 17.19
C GLY A 42 2.95 4.75 17.80
N PRO A 43 3.98 5.34 18.44
CA PRO A 43 3.92 6.73 18.93
C PRO A 43 3.72 7.79 17.83
N LEU A 44 4.35 7.64 16.66
CA LEU A 44 4.14 8.56 15.53
C LEU A 44 2.70 8.50 15.01
N VAL A 45 2.06 7.34 15.09
CA VAL A 45 0.69 7.10 14.58
C VAL A 45 -0.37 7.39 15.65
N SER A 46 -0.13 7.02 16.91
CA SER A 46 -1.07 7.23 18.03
C SER A 46 -1.12 8.68 18.52
N SER A 47 0.00 9.41 18.45
CA SER A 47 0.02 10.85 18.78
C SER A 47 -0.75 11.70 17.77
N CYS A 48 -1.05 11.14 16.61
CA CYS A 48 -1.65 11.84 15.51
C CYS A 48 -3.19 11.71 15.50
N ALA A 49 -3.73 10.59 16.00
CA ALA A 49 -5.15 10.41 16.17
C ALA A 49 -5.63 11.20 17.42
N SER A 50 -6.63 12.07 17.25
CA SER A 50 -7.24 12.82 18.36
C SER A 50 -7.89 11.90 19.41
N VAL A 51 -8.18 10.67 19.01
CA VAL A 51 -8.53 9.55 19.88
C VAL A 51 -7.25 8.75 20.07
N ARG A 52 -6.85 8.49 21.31
CA ARG A 52 -5.78 7.53 21.64
C ARG A 52 -6.19 6.14 21.15
N LEU A 53 -6.00 5.89 19.87
CA LEU A 53 -6.16 4.58 19.26
C LEU A 53 -4.86 3.84 19.52
N ASP A 54 -4.96 2.63 20.02
CA ASP A 54 -3.82 1.79 20.34
C ASP A 54 -3.26 1.23 19.03
N VAL A 55 -2.45 2.05 18.35
CA VAL A 55 -1.90 1.76 17.02
C VAL A 55 -0.46 1.30 17.21
N ASN A 56 -0.16 0.07 16.79
CA ASN A 56 1.20 -0.48 16.86
C ASN A 56 1.94 -0.30 15.53
N SER A 57 1.20 -0.24 14.43
CA SER A 57 1.72 -0.02 13.08
C SER A 57 0.85 0.95 12.28
N LEU A 58 1.46 1.65 11.31
CA LEU A 58 0.73 2.48 10.35
C LEU A 58 -0.41 1.72 9.63
N PHE A 59 -0.29 0.40 9.46
CA PHE A 59 -1.32 -0.37 8.78
C PHE A 59 -2.54 -0.70 9.65
N ASP A 60 -2.45 -0.57 10.97
CA ASP A 60 -3.61 -0.76 11.86
C ASP A 60 -4.68 0.32 11.62
N VAL A 61 -4.30 1.45 11.04
CA VAL A 61 -5.19 2.55 10.65
C VAL A 61 -6.25 2.10 9.64
N LEU A 62 -5.96 1.06 8.84
CA LEU A 62 -6.93 0.47 7.90
C LEU A 62 -8.09 -0.25 8.60
N ARG A 63 -7.97 -0.54 9.90
CA ARG A 63 -9.02 -1.15 10.73
C ARG A 63 -9.86 -0.12 11.46
N PHE A 64 -9.57 1.17 11.30
CA PHE A 64 -10.33 2.23 11.95
C PHE A 64 -11.77 2.27 11.45
N SER A 65 -12.66 2.79 12.30
CA SER A 65 -13.99 3.16 11.84
C SER A 65 -13.88 4.22 10.74
N PRO A 66 -14.84 4.33 9.81
CA PRO A 66 -14.79 5.35 8.75
C PRO A 66 -14.61 6.78 9.30
N ARG A 67 -15.19 7.07 10.47
CA ARG A 67 -15.03 8.36 11.17
C ARG A 67 -13.61 8.57 11.65
N ASP A 68 -13.02 7.59 12.35
CA ASP A 68 -11.67 7.70 12.89
C ASP A 68 -10.61 7.72 11.78
N PHE A 69 -10.86 6.97 10.70
CA PHE A 69 -10.05 7.01 9.49
C PHE A 69 -10.06 8.40 8.84
N LEU A 70 -11.24 9.02 8.71
CA LEU A 70 -11.34 10.39 8.20
C LEU A 70 -10.62 11.40 9.11
N LEU A 71 -10.76 11.28 10.44
CA LEU A 71 -10.06 12.14 11.39
C LEU A 71 -8.54 11.99 11.28
N PHE A 72 -8.05 10.76 11.16
CA PHE A 72 -6.65 10.47 10.87
C PHE A 72 -6.19 11.16 9.58
N CYS A 73 -6.93 11.00 8.48
CA CYS A 73 -6.54 11.54 7.18
C CYS A 73 -6.59 13.08 7.11
N ARG A 74 -7.52 13.73 7.85
CA ARG A 74 -7.59 15.21 7.94
C ARG A 74 -6.54 15.80 8.87
N ALA A 75 -6.03 15.04 9.85
CA ALA A 75 -5.07 15.53 10.82
C ALA A 75 -3.68 15.78 10.15
N PRO A 76 -3.17 17.02 10.11
CA PRO A 76 -1.86 17.31 9.51
C PRO A 76 -0.71 16.61 10.23
N SER A 77 -0.87 16.35 11.53
CA SER A 77 0.03 15.56 12.37
C SER A 77 0.12 14.10 11.92
N CYS A 78 -0.92 13.53 11.29
CA CYS A 78 -0.92 12.19 10.72
C CYS A 78 -0.47 12.19 9.25
N ALA A 79 -1.02 13.09 8.44
CA ALA A 79 -0.80 13.08 6.99
C ALA A 79 0.65 13.38 6.60
N LYS A 80 1.34 14.27 7.34
CA LYS A 80 2.74 14.64 7.05
C LYS A 80 3.71 13.47 7.24
N PRO A 81 3.73 12.76 8.38
CA PRO A 81 4.55 11.56 8.55
C PRO A 81 4.28 10.48 7.49
N VAL A 82 3.02 10.20 7.17
CA VAL A 82 2.66 9.20 6.15
C VAL A 82 3.22 9.58 4.78
N ARG A 83 3.09 10.85 4.38
CA ARG A 83 3.67 11.35 3.14
C ARG A 83 5.21 11.29 3.15
N SER A 84 5.83 11.60 4.29
CA SER A 84 7.28 11.53 4.43
C SER A 84 7.77 10.09 4.26
N LEU A 85 7.08 9.13 4.89
CA LEU A 85 7.38 7.71 4.77
C LEU A 85 7.21 7.23 3.32
N LEU A 86 6.10 7.60 2.66
CA LEU A 86 5.88 7.27 1.25
C LEU A 86 7.06 7.68 0.37
N ASN A 87 7.62 8.87 0.61
CA ASN A 87 8.74 9.40 -0.16
C ASN A 87 10.09 8.75 0.21
N SER A 88 10.20 8.09 1.36
CA SER A 88 11.44 7.46 1.83
C SER A 88 11.52 5.96 1.53
N ILE A 89 10.39 5.30 1.26
CA ILE A 89 10.40 3.87 0.93
C ILE A 89 10.96 3.68 -0.49
N PRO A 90 11.98 2.83 -0.68
CA PRO A 90 12.48 2.49 -2.02
C PRO A 90 11.40 1.80 -2.86
N THR A 91 11.42 2.06 -4.16
CA THR A 91 10.44 1.50 -5.12
C THR A 91 11.01 0.36 -5.95
N ASP A 92 12.33 0.17 -5.89
CA ASP A 92 13.13 -0.77 -6.67
C ASP A 92 13.44 -2.08 -5.91
N CYS A 93 13.06 -2.17 -4.64
CA CYS A 93 13.24 -3.37 -3.83
C CYS A 93 12.06 -3.66 -2.90
N LEU A 94 11.92 -4.91 -2.47
CA LEU A 94 10.91 -5.35 -1.51
C LEU A 94 11.44 -5.23 -0.07
N ILE A 95 10.56 -4.82 0.83
CA ILE A 95 10.86 -4.74 2.26
C ILE A 95 10.38 -6.05 2.90
N ASN A 96 11.26 -6.79 3.54
CA ASN A 96 10.90 -7.91 4.38
C ASN A 96 10.23 -7.39 5.66
N TYR A 97 8.92 -7.51 5.73
CA TYR A 97 8.09 -7.03 6.82
C TYR A 97 7.32 -8.21 7.43
N HIS A 98 7.53 -8.48 8.72
CA HIS A 98 7.01 -9.66 9.43
C HIS A 98 7.31 -11.00 8.73
N GLY A 99 8.53 -11.14 8.19
CA GLY A 99 9.01 -12.38 7.57
C GLY A 99 8.51 -12.61 6.14
N SER A 100 7.96 -11.59 5.49
CA SER A 100 7.51 -11.65 4.09
C SER A 100 8.04 -10.46 3.29
N ALA A 101 8.51 -10.70 2.07
CA ALA A 101 8.87 -9.64 1.14
C ALA A 101 7.61 -8.90 0.65
N ARG A 102 7.49 -7.61 0.97
CA ARG A 102 6.33 -6.76 0.75
C ARG A 102 6.69 -5.54 -0.08
N ASN A 103 5.77 -5.10 -0.93
CA ASN A 103 5.90 -3.83 -1.63
C ASN A 103 5.28 -2.71 -0.78
N LEU A 104 5.99 -2.31 0.28
CA LEU A 104 5.48 -1.31 1.21
C LEU A 104 5.31 0.07 0.57
N SER A 105 6.05 0.38 -0.50
CA SER A 105 5.84 1.62 -1.27
C SER A 105 4.44 1.67 -1.88
N ALA A 106 4.01 0.56 -2.50
CA ALA A 106 2.69 0.43 -3.10
C ALA A 106 1.58 0.46 -2.04
N GLU A 107 1.81 -0.17 -0.90
CA GLU A 107 0.82 -0.24 0.18
C GLU A 107 0.63 1.10 0.88
N VAL A 108 1.71 1.79 1.25
CA VAL A 108 1.64 3.13 1.84
C VAL A 108 1.07 4.12 0.82
N SER A 109 1.40 3.97 -0.48
CA SER A 109 0.78 4.76 -1.55
C SER A 109 -0.73 4.53 -1.63
N SER A 110 -1.17 3.27 -1.46
CA SER A 110 -2.60 2.93 -1.41
C SER A 110 -3.28 3.62 -0.22
N LEU A 111 -2.71 3.53 0.98
CA LEU A 111 -3.23 4.21 2.17
C LEU A 111 -3.32 5.74 1.95
N TYR A 112 -2.27 6.35 1.40
CA TYR A 112 -2.26 7.78 1.10
C TYR A 112 -3.36 8.19 0.12
N ARG A 113 -3.60 7.38 -0.93
CA ARG A 113 -4.69 7.62 -1.89
C ARG A 113 -6.07 7.45 -1.27
N GLU A 114 -6.27 6.44 -0.43
CA GLU A 114 -7.54 6.27 0.29
C GLU A 114 -7.81 7.46 1.22
N CYS A 115 -6.78 7.99 1.90
CA CYS A 115 -6.92 9.23 2.66
C CYS A 115 -7.37 10.41 1.80
N ALA A 116 -6.77 10.60 0.62
CA ALA A 116 -7.17 11.68 -0.28
C ALA A 116 -8.64 11.53 -0.74
N LYS A 117 -9.10 10.30 -1.01
CA LYS A 117 -10.48 10.03 -1.40
C LYS A 117 -11.48 10.37 -0.29
N VAL A 118 -11.24 9.90 0.94
CA VAL A 118 -12.19 10.12 2.05
C VAL A 118 -12.25 11.59 2.46
N VAL A 119 -11.11 12.30 2.42
CA VAL A 119 -11.06 13.74 2.69
C VAL A 119 -11.81 14.51 1.60
N GLY A 120 -11.52 14.22 0.32
CA GLY A 120 -12.19 14.89 -0.80
C GLY A 120 -13.70 14.66 -0.82
N ALA A 121 -14.16 13.45 -0.49
CA ALA A 121 -15.59 13.16 -0.37
C ALA A 121 -16.25 13.95 0.78
N ALA A 122 -15.58 14.05 1.93
CA ALA A 122 -16.09 14.80 3.07
C ALA A 122 -16.12 16.32 2.80
N ASP A 123 -15.10 16.86 2.14
CA ASP A 123 -15.06 18.27 1.75
C ASP A 123 -16.18 18.62 0.76
N GLN A 124 -16.46 17.75 -0.22
CA GLN A 124 -17.60 17.93 -1.13
C GLN A 124 -18.95 17.93 -0.40
N THR A 125 -19.13 17.06 0.59
CA THR A 125 -20.38 17.05 1.39
C THR A 125 -20.52 18.29 2.26
N ASP A 126 -19.41 18.81 2.80
CA ASP A 126 -19.39 20.03 3.59
C ASP A 126 -19.77 21.24 2.71
N GLU A 127 -19.25 21.30 1.47
CA GLU A 127 -19.64 22.32 0.49
C GLU A 127 -21.13 22.23 0.09
N ASP A 128 -21.65 21.06 -0.30
CA ASP A 128 -23.07 20.88 -0.68
C ASP A 128 -24.01 21.29 0.47
N TYR A 129 -23.63 21.00 1.71
CA TYR A 129 -24.37 21.44 2.89
C TYR A 129 -24.36 22.97 3.02
N VAL A 130 -23.20 23.62 2.84
CA VAL A 130 -23.12 25.09 2.90
C VAL A 130 -23.98 25.73 1.80
N TYR A 131 -23.92 25.23 0.56
CA TYR A 131 -24.72 25.74 -0.54
C TYR A 131 -26.23 25.60 -0.29
N ARG A 132 -26.68 24.47 0.27
CA ARG A 132 -28.11 24.22 0.53
C ARG A 132 -28.72 25.02 1.69
N TYR A 133 -27.91 25.46 2.65
CA TYR A 133 -28.44 26.06 3.89
C TYR A 133 -28.08 27.53 4.08
N PHE A 134 -27.16 28.09 3.29
CA PHE A 134 -26.74 29.48 3.42
C PHE A 134 -26.99 30.34 2.16
N LEU A 135 -27.53 29.76 1.08
CA LEU A 135 -27.88 30.49 -0.15
C LEU A 135 -29.38 30.41 -0.53
N ASP A 136 -30.20 29.84 0.36
CA ASP A 136 -31.66 30.02 0.39
C ASP A 136 -32.03 31.06 1.47
#